data_AF-A0A2D9RJM0-F1
#
_entry.id   AF-A0A2D9RJM0-F1
#
_cell.length_a   1.000
_cell.length_b   1.000
_cell.length_c   1.000
_cell.angle_alpha   90.00
_cell.angle_beta   90.00
_cell.angle_gamma   90.00
#
_symmetry.space_group_name_H-M   'P 1'
#
loop_
_entity.id
_entity.type
_entity.pdbx_description
1 polymer ?
#
loop_
_entity_poly.entity_id
_entity_poly.type
_entity_poly.pdbx_seq_one_letter_code
_entity_poly.pdbx_strand_id
1 'polypeptide(L)'
;MSETEQRLDIWLCRCRFFKQRPDAAKAVTSRGVRIDRTGLIRKSSKPGATVMVGDILTFRKGRELITVRICALPERRGPAIEAQACYEKLIETAENGTI
;
A
#
# COMPACT_ATOMS: atom_id res chain seq x y z
N MET A 1 -12.48 -9.04 16.49
CA MET A 1 -13.31 -8.37 15.47
C MET A 1 -12.34 -7.87 14.43
N SER A 2 -12.34 -8.44 13.23
CA SER A 2 -11.30 -8.16 12.23
C SER A 2 -11.42 -6.72 11.73
N GLU A 3 -10.34 -5.94 11.86
CA GLU A 3 -10.26 -4.60 11.26
C GLU A 3 -10.47 -4.72 9.73
N THR A 4 -11.49 -4.03 9.22
CA THR A 4 -11.81 -3.99 7.79
C THR A 4 -11.13 -2.85 7.06
N GLU A 5 -10.60 -1.88 7.82
CA GLU A 5 -9.98 -0.68 7.30
C GLU A 5 -8.78 -0.23 8.13
N GLN A 6 -7.80 0.38 7.47
CA GLN A 6 -6.60 0.91 8.11
C GLN A 6 -6.15 2.19 7.41
N ARG A 7 -5.42 3.05 8.14
CA ARG A 7 -4.76 4.20 7.53
C ARG A 7 -3.59 3.76 6.66
N LEU A 8 -3.49 4.35 5.47
CA LEU A 8 -2.42 4.12 4.51
C LEU A 8 -1.03 4.32 5.14
N ASP A 9 -0.80 5.40 5.89
CA ASP A 9 0.49 5.64 6.57
C ASP A 9 0.87 4.55 7.58
N ILE A 10 -0.13 4.01 8.29
CA ILE A 10 0.06 2.94 9.28
C ILE A 10 0.40 1.65 8.54
N TRP A 11 -0.38 1.31 7.52
CA TRP A 11 -0.20 0.10 6.75
C TRP A 11 1.18 0.05 6.09
N LEU A 12 1.59 1.12 5.43
CA LEU A 12 2.92 1.24 4.82
C LEU A 12 4.07 1.05 5.82
N CYS A 13 3.90 1.56 7.04
CA CYS A 13 4.90 1.40 8.10
C CYS A 13 4.90 -0.03 8.68
N ARG A 14 3.72 -0.64 8.88
CA ARG A 14 3.58 -2.00 9.42
C ARG A 14 4.11 -3.05 8.43
N CYS A 15 3.87 -2.87 7.13
CA CYS A 15 4.40 -3.71 6.06
C CYS A 15 5.89 -3.46 5.73
N ARG A 16 6.60 -2.65 6.53
CA ARG A 16 8.04 -2.36 6.40
C ARG A 16 8.46 -1.71 5.07
N PHE A 17 7.55 -1.06 4.35
CA PHE A 17 7.94 -0.25 3.19
C PHE A 17 8.72 1.00 3.60
N PHE A 18 8.38 1.55 4.77
CA PHE A 18 9.05 2.70 5.38
C PHE A 18 9.51 2.38 6.79
N LYS A 19 10.61 3.00 7.21
CA LYS A 19 11.20 2.78 8.54
C LYS A 19 10.34 3.37 9.65
N GLN A 20 9.76 4.55 9.39
CA GLN A 20 8.96 5.33 10.34
C GLN A 20 7.67 5.85 9.68
N ARG A 21 6.64 6.13 10.49
CA ARG A 21 5.37 6.74 10.04
C ARG A 21 5.54 8.09 9.33
N PRO A 22 6.38 9.05 9.78
CA PRO A 22 6.56 10.31 9.06
C PRO A 22 7.18 10.14 7.67
N ASP A 23 8.05 9.14 7.45
CA ASP A 23 8.59 8.85 6.11
C ASP A 23 7.49 8.39 5.15
N ALA A 24 6.60 7.50 5.62
CA ALA A 24 5.44 7.06 4.84
C ALA A 24 4.52 8.26 4.55
N ALA A 25 4.22 9.09 5.56
CA ALA A 25 3.36 10.24 5.38
C ALA A 25 3.93 11.24 4.36
N LYS A 26 5.24 11.54 4.45
CA LYS A 26 5.94 12.42 3.50
C LYS A 26 5.91 11.86 2.08
N ALA A 27 6.11 10.56 1.91
CA ALA A 27 6.04 9.92 0.60
C ALA A 27 4.62 10.03 -0.01
N VAL A 28 3.59 9.79 0.80
CA VAL A 28 2.19 9.93 0.38
C VAL A 28 1.87 11.37 0.01
N THR A 29 2.21 12.35 0.84
CA THR A 29 1.91 13.76 0.57
C THR A 29 2.68 14.30 -0.63
N SER A 30 3.96 13.92 -0.79
CA SER A 30 4.83 14.46 -1.84
C SER A 30 4.55 13.88 -3.22
N ARG A 31 4.34 12.56 -3.34
CA ARG A 31 4.15 11.89 -4.64
C ARG A 31 2.72 11.42 -4.89
N GLY A 32 1.93 11.27 -3.83
CA GLY A 32 0.64 10.60 -3.88
C GLY A 32 0.80 9.08 -3.95
N VAL A 33 -0.22 8.38 -3.49
CA VAL A 33 -0.39 6.94 -3.65
C VAL A 33 -1.63 6.70 -4.48
N ARG A 34 -1.53 5.82 -5.47
CA ARG A 34 -2.72 5.35 -6.19
C ARG A 34 -3.31 4.19 -5.40
N ILE A 35 -4.60 4.28 -5.16
CA ILE A 35 -5.39 3.25 -4.50
C ILE A 35 -6.41 2.81 -5.55
N ASP A 36 -6.28 1.57 -6.02
CA ASP A 36 -7.30 0.92 -6.82
C ASP A 36 -8.18 0.07 -5.91
N ARG A 37 -9.48 0.31 -5.99
CA ARG A 37 -10.49 -0.41 -5.24
C ARG A 37 -11.53 -0.96 -6.19
N THR A 38 -11.49 -2.26 -6.48
CA THR A 38 -12.43 -2.89 -7.42
C THR A 38 -12.46 -2.15 -8.77
N GLY A 39 -11.30 -1.77 -9.30
CA GLY A 39 -11.20 -1.05 -10.58
C GLY A 39 -11.46 0.45 -10.52
N LEU A 40 -11.82 1.01 -9.36
CA LEU A 40 -11.84 2.45 -9.15
C LEU A 40 -10.47 2.94 -8.68
N ILE A 41 -9.71 3.48 -9.63
CA ILE A 41 -8.40 4.07 -9.38
C ILE A 41 -8.57 5.50 -8.87
N ARG A 42 -8.10 5.78 -7.65
CA ARG A 42 -8.01 7.14 -7.10
C ARG A 42 -6.60 7.46 -6.64
N LYS A 43 -6.17 8.69 -6.88
CA LYS A 43 -4.91 9.21 -6.31
C LYS A 43 -5.21 9.85 -4.96
N SER A 44 -4.54 9.38 -3.92
CA SER A 44 -4.60 9.98 -2.59
C SER A 44 -3.25 10.57 -2.20
N SER A 45 -3.26 11.86 -1.88
CA SER A 45 -2.12 12.56 -1.25
C SER A 45 -2.31 12.71 0.26
N LYS A 46 -3.36 12.08 0.83
CA LYS A 46 -3.65 12.13 2.26
C LYS A 46 -3.04 10.90 2.95
N PRO A 47 -2.10 11.05 3.90
CA PRO A 47 -1.49 9.92 4.60
C PRO A 47 -2.51 9.13 5.42
N GLY A 48 -3.52 9.81 5.98
CA GLY A 48 -4.66 9.20 6.67
C GLY A 48 -5.74 8.64 5.75
N ALA A 49 -5.44 8.35 4.48
CA ALA A 49 -6.40 7.72 3.60
C ALA A 49 -6.73 6.30 4.08
N THR A 50 -8.01 5.97 4.04
CA THR A 50 -8.50 4.64 4.39
C THR A 50 -8.19 3.64 3.27
N VAL A 51 -7.58 2.52 3.65
CA VAL A 51 -7.31 1.35 2.81
C VAL A 51 -7.93 0.10 3.45
N MET A 52 -8.30 -0.86 2.63
CA MET A 52 -9.04 -2.06 3.00
C MET A 52 -8.38 -3.30 2.39
N VAL A 53 -8.70 -4.48 2.90
CA VAL A 53 -8.27 -5.74 2.26
C VAL A 53 -8.83 -5.82 0.84
N GLY A 54 -7.99 -6.22 -0.11
CA GLY A 54 -8.29 -6.27 -1.53
C GLY A 54 -7.92 -5.00 -2.31
N ASP A 55 -7.68 -3.87 -1.65
CA ASP A 55 -7.19 -2.65 -2.31
C ASP A 55 -5.80 -2.91 -2.92
N ILE A 56 -5.54 -2.30 -4.07
CA ILE A 56 -4.22 -2.29 -4.71
C ILE A 56 -3.60 -0.91 -4.52
N LEU A 57 -2.42 -0.89 -3.93
CA LEU A 57 -1.65 0.32 -3.69
C LEU A 57 -0.48 0.40 -4.66
N THR A 58 -0.38 1.50 -5.38
CA THR A 58 0.79 1.83 -6.19
C THR A 58 1.45 3.09 -5.65
N PHE A 59 2.69 2.97 -5.22
CA PHE A 59 3.47 4.07 -4.66
C PHE A 59 4.94 3.96 -5.04
N ARG A 60 5.65 5.08 -4.96
CA ARG A 60 7.09 5.11 -5.23
C ARG A 60 7.87 5.00 -3.93
N LYS A 61 8.76 4.00 -3.86
CA LYS A 61 9.75 3.86 -2.79
C LYS A 61 11.11 4.30 -3.33
N GLY A 62 11.46 5.56 -3.06
CA GLY A 62 12.67 6.17 -3.63
C GLY A 62 12.55 6.32 -5.15
N ARG A 63 13.28 5.49 -5.91
CA ARG A 63 13.26 5.45 -7.38
C ARG A 63 12.41 4.32 -7.95
N GLU A 64 12.03 3.32 -7.14
CA GLU A 64 11.25 2.17 -7.56
C GLU A 64 9.75 2.44 -7.46
N LEU A 65 8.98 2.03 -8.47
CA LEU A 65 7.52 1.99 -8.42
C LEU A 65 7.10 0.61 -7.89
N ILE A 66 6.35 0.60 -6.80
CA ILE A 66 5.90 -0.62 -6.14
C ILE A 66 4.38 -0.66 -6.23
N THR A 67 3.86 -1.74 -6.79
CA THR A 67 2.42 -2.07 -6.80
C THR A 67 2.21 -3.30 -5.93
N VAL A 68 1.29 -3.21 -4.97
CA VAL A 68 0.99 -4.27 -4.02
C VAL A 68 -0.51 -4.36 -3.77
N ARG A 69 -1.06 -5.57 -3.67
CA ARG A 69 -2.42 -5.79 -3.18
C ARG A 69 -2.40 -6.02 -1.67
N ILE A 70 -3.34 -5.42 -0.96
CA ILE A 70 -3.53 -5.64 0.47
C ILE A 70 -4.23 -7.00 0.67
N CYS A 71 -3.54 -7.95 1.30
CA CYS A 71 -4.11 -9.26 1.62
C CYS A 71 -4.62 -9.31 3.06
N ALA A 72 -3.96 -8.58 3.97
CA ALA A 72 -4.38 -8.42 5.35
C ALA A 72 -3.98 -7.06 5.91
N LEU A 73 -4.67 -6.66 6.99
CA LEU A 73 -4.36 -5.46 7.76
C LEU A 73 -3.65 -5.87 9.05
N PRO A 74 -2.31 -5.71 9.14
CA PRO A 74 -1.58 -6.09 10.34
C PRO A 74 -1.96 -5.15 11.49
N GLU A 75 -2.29 -5.69 12.67
CA GLU A 75 -2.58 -4.90 13.89
C GLU A 75 -1.30 -4.34 14.53
N ARG A 76 -0.16 -5.02 14.33
CA ARG A 76 1.15 -4.64 14.88
C ARG A 76 2.25 -4.77 13.83
N ARG A 77 3.40 -4.12 14.10
CA ARG A 77 4.59 -4.27 13.26
C ARG A 77 5.27 -5.60 13.58
N GLY A 78 4.92 -6.64 12.82
CA GLY A 78 5.49 -7.97 12.97
C GLY A 78 6.91 -8.13 12.36
N PRO A 79 7.52 -9.31 12.52
CA PRO A 79 8.66 -9.77 11.74
C PRO A 79 8.40 -9.67 10.23
N ALA A 80 9.48 -9.72 9.45
CA ALA A 80 9.41 -9.51 8.00
C ALA A 80 8.46 -10.50 7.29
N ILE A 81 8.40 -11.75 7.75
CA ILE A 81 7.54 -12.80 7.16
C ILE A 81 6.06 -12.46 7.35
N GLU A 82 5.65 -12.09 8.57
CA GLU A 82 4.25 -11.70 8.82
C GLU A 82 3.87 -10.44 8.02
N ALA A 83 4.79 -9.48 7.91
CA ALA A 83 4.57 -8.28 7.11
C ALA A 83 4.39 -8.59 5.62
N GLN A 84 5.15 -9.54 5.08
CA GLN A 84 5.03 -10.01 3.70
C GLN A 84 3.73 -10.79 3.47
N ALA A 85 3.26 -11.57 4.44
CA ALA A 85 1.97 -12.24 4.33
C ALA A 85 0.78 -11.27 4.23
N CYS A 86 0.95 -10.02 4.68
CA CYS A 86 -0.11 -9.00 4.64
C CYS A 86 -0.29 -8.35 3.26
N TYR A 87 0.63 -8.54 2.32
CA TYR A 87 0.54 -7.96 0.99
C TYR A 87 1.06 -8.89 -0.09
N GLU A 88 0.47 -8.79 -1.26
CA GLU A 88 0.95 -9.47 -2.45
C GLU A 88 1.62 -8.44 -3.35
N LYS A 89 2.91 -8.62 -3.67
CA LYS A 89 3.59 -7.73 -4.61
C LYS A 89 3.12 -8.07 -6.02
N LEU A 90 2.45 -7.13 -6.65
CA LEU A 90 2.07 -7.21 -8.04
C LEU A 90 3.24 -6.62 -8.83
N ILE A 91 4.03 -7.50 -9.45
CA ILE A 91 4.90 -7.09 -10.54
C ILE A 91 3.98 -6.66 -11.68
N GLU A 92 4.06 -5.39 -12.05
CA GLU A 92 3.42 -4.89 -13.26
C GLU A 92 4.21 -5.45 -14.44
N THR A 93 3.99 -6.74 -14.74
CA THR A 93 4.31 -7.28 -16.05
C THR A 93 3.39 -6.53 -16.99
N ALA A 94 3.96 -5.67 -17.83
CA ALA A 94 3.25 -4.91 -18.83
C ALA A 94 2.69 -5.87 -19.90
N GLU A 95 1.66 -6.62 -19.53
CA GLU A 95 0.87 -7.48 -20.39
C GLU A 95 -0.57 -7.02 -20.20
N ASN A 96 -0.95 -5.94 -20.89
CA ASN A 96 -2.27 -5.84 -21.52
C ASN A 96 -2.41 -4.55 -22.32
N GLY A 97 -2.38 -4.73 -23.64
CA GLY A 97 -2.65 -3.71 -24.64
C GLY A 97 -2.47 -4.18 -26.09
N THR A 98 -2.56 -5.48 -26.38
CA THR A 98 -2.86 -5.97 -27.74
C THR A 98 -4.34 -6.28 -27.79
N ILE A 99 -5.15 -5.35 -28.28
CA ILE A 99 -6.22 -5.57 -29.26
C ILE A 99 -6.58 -4.25 -29.93
#